data_AF-A0A1I1D298-F1
#
_entry.id   AF-A0A1I1D298-F1
#
_cell.length_a   1.000
_cell.length_b   1.000
_cell.length_c   1.000
_cell.angle_alpha   90.00
_cell.angle_beta   90.00
_cell.angle_gamma   90.00
#
_symmetry.space_group_name_H-M   'P 1'
#
loop_
_entity.id
_entity.type
_entity.pdbx_description
1 polymer ?
#
loop_
_entity_poly.entity_id
_entity_poly.type
_entity_poly.pdbx_seq_one_letter_code
_entity_poly.pdbx_strand_id
1 'polypeptide(L)'
;MAKNRFEQVDEPQPDAITLSLGQRDGKTFARIACPAELAAGHLANDFVSDELDPVEGFRSAVRLANEIKAPIVVEDAECLWQDEWGELYRED
;
A
#
# COMPACT_ATOMS: atom_id res chain seq x y z
N MET A 1 -16.53 -13.93 8.15
CA MET A 1 -16.34 -13.06 6.97
C MET A 1 -14.91 -13.26 6.50
N ALA A 2 -14.67 -13.36 5.20
CA ALA A 2 -13.31 -13.47 4.68
C ALA A 2 -12.55 -12.16 4.95
N LYS A 3 -11.32 -12.24 5.46
CA LYS A 3 -10.44 -11.08 5.60
C LYS A 3 -9.93 -10.68 4.21
N ASN A 4 -9.68 -9.40 3.98
CA ASN A 4 -8.96 -8.95 2.78
C ASN A 4 -7.58 -9.60 2.77
N ARG A 5 -7.11 -9.97 1.58
CA ARG A 5 -5.77 -10.54 1.36
C ARG A 5 -4.97 -9.56 0.51
N PHE A 6 -3.72 -9.35 0.89
CA PHE A 6 -2.79 -8.49 0.18
C PHE A 6 -1.48 -9.23 -0.05
N GLU A 7 -0.90 -9.04 -1.23
CA GLU A 7 0.40 -9.58 -1.54
C GLU A 7 1.48 -8.74 -0.87
N GLN A 8 2.43 -9.40 -0.21
CA GLN A 8 3.63 -8.78 0.30
C GLN A 8 4.72 -8.86 -0.76
N VAL A 9 5.26 -7.71 -1.14
CA VAL A 9 6.32 -7.57 -2.14
C VAL A 9 7.54 -6.91 -1.51
N ASP A 10 8.69 -7.09 -2.14
CA ASP A 10 9.93 -6.45 -1.70
C ASP A 10 10.22 -5.14 -2.47
N GLU A 11 9.53 -4.91 -3.60
CA GLU A 11 9.66 -3.69 -4.42
C GLU A 11 8.28 -3.25 -4.99
N PRO A 12 8.08 -1.94 -5.27
CA PRO A 12 6.86 -1.44 -5.90
C PRO A 12 6.56 -2.11 -7.25
N GLN A 13 5.29 -2.43 -7.50
CA GLN A 13 4.84 -3.04 -8.75
C GLN A 13 4.20 -1.99 -9.68
N PRO A 14 4.47 -2.02 -11.00
CA PRO A 14 3.96 -1.01 -11.94
C PRO A 14 2.44 -1.09 -12.17
N ASP A 15 1.82 -2.22 -11.84
CA ASP A 15 0.39 -2.51 -12.02
C ASP A 15 -0.40 -2.51 -10.70
N ALA A 16 0.20 -2.05 -9.59
CA ALA A 16 -0.45 -1.99 -8.29
C ALA A 16 -0.14 -0.70 -7.52
N ILE A 17 -1.05 -0.35 -6.61
CA ILE A 17 -0.76 0.65 -5.57
C ILE A 17 0.14 -0.04 -4.54
N THR A 18 1.26 0.58 -4.21
CA THR A 18 2.16 0.07 -3.16
C THR A 18 1.89 0.80 -1.85
N LEU A 19 1.57 0.04 -0.80
CA LEU A 19 1.57 0.51 0.58
C LEU A 19 2.87 0.07 1.25
N SER A 20 3.78 1.00 1.50
CA SER A 20 5.04 0.72 2.19
C SER A 20 4.91 1.05 3.67
N LEU A 21 5.33 0.12 4.53
CA LEU A 21 5.44 0.30 5.97
C LEU A 21 6.93 0.38 6.36
N GLY A 22 7.25 1.29 7.28
CA GLY A 22 8.61 1.39 7.82
C GLY A 22 8.65 2.01 9.20
N GLN A 23 9.80 1.93 9.86
CA GLN A 23 10.07 2.67 11.09
C GLN A 23 11.06 3.81 10.87
N ARG A 24 10.80 4.94 11.54
CA ARG A 24 11.75 6.03 11.69
C ARG A 24 11.66 6.62 13.09
N ASP A 25 12.81 6.81 13.74
CA ASP A 25 12.90 7.37 15.09
C ASP A 25 11.98 6.65 16.11
N GLY A 26 11.85 5.32 15.97
CA GLY A 26 10.99 4.48 16.82
C GLY A 26 9.49 4.63 16.57
N LYS A 27 9.09 5.29 15.48
CA LYS A 27 7.70 5.43 15.05
C LYS A 27 7.47 4.71 13.73
N THR A 28 6.42 3.92 13.68
CA THR A 28 5.92 3.33 12.44
C THR A 28 5.27 4.40 11.58
N PHE A 29 5.51 4.37 10.28
CA PHE A 29 4.85 5.21 9.29
C PHE A 29 4.40 4.37 8.10
N ALA A 30 3.51 4.94 7.30
CA ALA A 30 3.13 4.40 6.00
C ALA A 30 3.41 5.42 4.88
N ARG A 31 3.67 4.91 3.67
CA ARG A 31 3.68 5.68 2.42
C ARG A 31 2.89 4.95 1.35
N ILE A 32 2.31 5.71 0.44
CA ILE A 32 1.54 5.19 -0.68
C ILE A 32 2.22 5.63 -1.96
N ALA A 33 2.54 4.68 -2.83
CA ALA A 33 2.97 4.94 -4.20
C ALA A 33 1.90 4.45 -5.18
N CYS A 34 1.56 5.27 -6.16
CA CYS A 34 0.62 4.93 -7.23
C CYS A 34 1.24 5.33 -8.58
N PRO A 35 1.57 4.36 -9.45
CA PRO A 35 2.01 4.64 -10.81
C PRO A 35 0.95 5.40 -11.60
N ALA A 36 1.35 6.41 -12.39
CA ALA A 36 0.40 7.18 -13.21
C ALA A 36 -0.28 6.32 -14.27
N GLU A 37 0.46 5.36 -14.84
CA GLU A 37 -0.06 4.43 -15.85
C GLU A 37 -1.22 3.59 -15.30
N LEU A 38 -1.15 3.20 -14.02
CA LEU A 38 -2.20 2.48 -13.32
C LEU A 38 -3.46 3.34 -13.09
N ALA A 39 -3.26 4.64 -12.87
CA ALA A 39 -4.34 5.57 -12.58
C ALA A 39 -5.15 5.99 -13.83
N ALA A 40 -4.88 5.45 -15.02
CA ALA A 40 -5.67 5.61 -16.25
C ALA A 40 -6.11 7.07 -16.56
N GLY A 41 -5.23 8.04 -16.30
CA GLY A 41 -5.49 9.48 -16.53
C GLY A 41 -6.05 10.25 -15.33
N HIS A 42 -6.26 9.60 -14.17
CA HIS A 42 -6.55 10.27 -12.90
C HIS A 42 -5.32 10.97 -12.29
N LEU A 43 -4.12 10.54 -12.67
CA LEU A 43 -2.86 11.14 -12.25
C LEU A 43 -2.07 11.62 -13.47
N ALA A 44 -1.46 12.81 -13.35
CA ALA A 44 -0.59 13.37 -14.39
C ALA A 44 0.85 12.84 -14.30
N ASN A 45 1.29 12.43 -13.11
CA ASN A 45 2.59 11.84 -12.82
C ASN A 45 2.43 10.82 -11.70
N ASP A 46 3.43 9.97 -11.51
CA ASP A 46 3.47 9.03 -10.39
C ASP A 46 3.24 9.78 -9.07
N PHE A 47 2.39 9.21 -8.24
CA PHE A 47 2.06 9.77 -6.94
C PHE A 47 2.83 9.04 -5.86
N VAL A 48 3.48 9.79 -4.98
CA VAL A 48 4.04 9.29 -3.72
C VAL A 48 3.55 10.21 -2.62
N SER A 49 2.97 9.64 -1.57
CA SER A 49 2.52 10.41 -0.41
C SER A 49 3.69 10.84 0.47
N ASP A 50 3.46 11.87 1.28
CA ASP A 50 4.24 12.08 2.50
C ASP A 50 4.05 10.92 3.48
N GLU A 51 4.80 10.93 4.59
CA GLU A 51 4.64 9.96 5.67
C GLU A 51 3.31 10.17 6.40
N LEU A 52 2.59 9.07 6.55
CA LEU A 52 1.30 9.01 7.22
C LEU A 52 1.39 8.14 8.47
N ASP A 53 0.45 8.34 9.39
CA ASP A 53 0.18 7.32 10.40
C ASP A 53 -0.17 5.99 9.70
N PRO A 54 0.28 4.83 10.20
CA PRO A 54 0.08 3.55 9.51
C PRO A 54 -1.39 3.23 9.21
N VAL A 55 -2.30 3.52 10.13
CA VAL A 55 -3.73 3.23 9.91
C VAL A 55 -4.35 4.20 8.89
N GLU A 56 -3.87 5.44 8.87
CA GLU A 56 -4.29 6.45 7.88
C GLU A 56 -3.78 6.09 6.48
N GLY A 57 -2.52 5.65 6.38
CA GLY A 57 -1.92 5.16 5.14
C GLY A 57 -2.68 3.97 4.58
N PHE A 58 -2.97 2.96 5.40
CA PHE A 58 -3.77 1.81 4.99
C PHE A 58 -5.15 2.22 4.47
N ARG A 59 -5.90 3.04 5.23
CA ARG A 59 -7.24 3.51 4.82
C ARG A 59 -7.20 4.33 3.53
N SER A 60 -6.17 5.14 3.35
CA SER A 60 -5.98 5.97 2.17
C SER A 60 -5.64 5.14 0.93
N ALA A 61 -4.79 4.11 1.08
CA ALA A 61 -4.49 3.15 0.02
C ALA A 61 -5.75 2.39 -0.41
N VAL A 62 -6.53 1.88 0.55
CA VAL A 62 -7.81 1.19 0.28
C VAL A 62 -8.80 2.11 -0.44
N ARG A 63 -8.90 3.38 -0.02
CA ARG A 63 -9.78 4.34 -0.69
C ARG A 63 -9.35 4.57 -2.15
N LEU A 64 -8.05 4.80 -2.38
CA LEU A 64 -7.50 5.03 -3.70
C LEU A 64 -7.70 3.81 -4.61
N ALA A 65 -7.39 2.61 -4.12
CA ALA A 65 -7.60 1.35 -4.84
C ALA A 65 -9.06 1.16 -5.26
N ASN A 66 -10.00 1.48 -4.38
CA ASN A 66 -11.42 1.40 -4.70
C ASN A 66 -11.88 2.45 -5.73
N GLU A 67 -11.22 3.61 -5.78
CA GLU A 67 -11.49 4.68 -6.73
C GLU A 67 -11.01 4.31 -8.13
N ILE A 68 -9.74 3.91 -8.26
CA ILE A 68 -9.14 3.59 -9.57
C ILE A 68 -9.26 2.12 -9.96
N LYS A 69 -9.90 1.28 -9.13
CA LYS A 69 -10.08 -0.17 -9.33
C LYS A 69 -8.76 -0.93 -9.53
N ALA A 70 -7.76 -0.59 -8.74
CA ALA A 70 -6.43 -1.18 -8.79
C ALA A 70 -6.15 -2.11 -7.58
N PRO A 71 -5.27 -3.11 -7.74
CA PRO A 71 -4.80 -3.91 -6.62
C PRO A 71 -3.90 -3.11 -5.66
N ILE A 72 -3.75 -3.60 -4.44
CA ILE A 72 -2.77 -3.11 -3.46
C ILE A 72 -1.79 -4.23 -3.18
N VAL A 73 -0.50 -3.90 -3.29
CA VAL A 73 0.61 -4.70 -2.77
C VAL A 73 1.20 -3.99 -1.55
N VAL A 74 1.82 -4.75 -0.66
CA VAL A 74 2.34 -4.27 0.61
C VAL A 74 3.84 -4.51 0.67
N GLU A 75 4.61 -3.44 0.84
CA GLU A 75 6.03 -3.53 1.16
C GLU A 75 6.18 -3.42 2.68
N ASP A 76 6.53 -4.52 3.35
CA ASP A 76 6.65 -4.58 4.81
C ASP A 76 7.88 -5.39 5.24
N ALA A 77 9.06 -4.82 5.02
CA ALA A 77 10.34 -5.47 5.36
C ALA A 77 10.55 -5.62 6.88
N GLU A 78 9.85 -4.82 7.69
CA GLU A 78 10.01 -4.74 9.15
C GLU A 78 8.90 -5.47 9.92
N CYS A 79 8.00 -6.19 9.24
CA CYS A 79 6.87 -6.93 9.83
C CYS A 79 5.95 -6.06 10.72
N LEU A 80 5.56 -4.90 10.19
CA LEU A 80 4.75 -3.87 10.84
C LEU A 80 3.25 -4.01 10.55
N TRP A 81 2.88 -4.89 9.62
CA TRP A 81 1.49 -5.17 9.28
C TRP A 81 0.66 -5.61 10.48
N GLN A 82 -0.61 -5.20 10.49
CA GLN A 82 -1.56 -5.55 11.55
C GLN A 82 -2.61 -6.54 11.03
N ASP A 83 -2.79 -7.66 11.74
CA ASP A 83 -3.74 -8.74 11.39
C ASP A 83 -5.20 -8.29 11.25
N GLU A 84 -5.55 -7.13 11.81
CA GLU A 84 -6.86 -6.51 11.70
C GLU A 84 -7.11 -5.85 10.32
N TRP A 85 -6.04 -5.50 9.59
CA TRP A 85 -6.13 -4.89 8.26
C TRP A 85 -6.38 -5.93 7.16
N GLY A 86 -5.89 -7.15 7.37
CA GLY A 86 -6.02 -8.24 6.43
C GLY A 86 -4.96 -9.31 6.65
N GLU A 87 -4.91 -10.27 5.74
CA GLU A 87 -3.87 -11.29 5.67
C GLU A 87 -2.83 -10.88 4.62
N LEU A 88 -1.55 -10.94 4.99
CA LEU A 88 -0.45 -10.86 4.03
C LEU A 88 -0.09 -12.25 3.53
N TYR A 89 0.09 -12.37 2.22
CA TYR A 89 0.66 -13.57 1.59
C TYR A 89 1.81 -13.17 0.67
N ARG A 90 2.72 -14.09 0.39
CA ARG A 90 3.72 -13.96 -0.68
C ARG A 90 3.36 -14.93 -1.79
N GLU A 91 3.46 -14.52 -3.04
CA GLU A 91 3.47 -15.47 -4.16
C GLU A 91 4.85 -16.15 -4.23
N ASP A 92 4.86 -17.48 -4.44
CA ASP A 92 6.08 -18.30 -4.55
C ASP A 92 6.79 -18.15 -5.90
#